data_AF-A0A804M9A1-F1
#
_entry.id   AF-A0A804M9A1-F1
#
_cell.length_a   1.000
_cell.length_b   1.000
_cell.length_c   1.000
_cell.angle_alpha   90.00
_cell.angle_beta   90.00
_cell.angle_gamma   90.00
#
_symmetry.space_group_name_H-M   'P 1'
#
loop_
_entity.id
_entity.type
_entity.pdbx_description
1 polymer ?
#
loop_
_entity_poly.entity_id
_entity_poly.type
_entity_poly.pdbx_seq_one_letter_code
_entity_poly.pdbx_strand_id
1 'polypeptide(L)'
;MLKLAKEAGSILFDYRIPLAGTDTCSALAGAADSNGGGVHKAGMVMNGLPISVYAPETVGCAVVDASGACAAATSTGGLMNKMAGRIGDSPLIGSGTYACGACAVSCTGEGEAIIRCTLARDVAAVMEYKGLPLQQAVDYCVKERLDQGFAGLIAVSGTGEVAYGFNCTGMFRGCATEDGFMEVGIWE
;
A
#
# COMPACT_ATOMS: atom_id res chain seq x y z
N MET A 1 -7.34 24.56 12.32
CA MET A 1 -6.66 25.15 11.14
C MET A 1 -7.39 24.90 9.83
N LEU A 2 -7.87 23.69 9.51
CA LEU A 2 -8.57 23.40 8.24
C LEU A 2 -9.90 24.15 8.03
N LYS A 3 -10.61 24.51 9.11
CA LYS A 3 -11.88 25.25 9.04
C LYS A 3 -11.68 26.71 8.59
N LEU A 4 -10.66 27.37 9.13
CA LEU A 4 -10.28 28.75 8.77
C LEU A 4 -9.75 28.86 7.33
N ALA A 5 -9.05 27.84 6.83
CA ALA A 5 -8.54 27.84 5.46
C ALA A 5 -9.65 27.63 4.40
N LYS A 6 -10.73 26.91 4.76
CA LYS A 6 -11.92 26.75 3.91
C LYS A 6 -12.75 28.04 3.83
N GLU A 7 -12.84 28.77 4.93
CA GLU A 7 -13.57 30.05 5.02
C GLU A 7 -12.84 31.20 4.30
N ALA A 8 -11.52 31.14 4.19
CA ALA A 8 -10.71 32.17 3.53
C ALA A 8 -10.68 32.08 1.99
N GLY A 9 -11.28 31.05 1.38
CA GLY A 9 -11.26 30.85 -0.09
C GLY A 9 -9.86 30.69 -0.69
N SER A 10 -8.82 30.51 0.14
CA SER A 10 -7.42 30.45 -0.27
C SER A 10 -6.97 29.06 -0.71
N ILE A 11 -7.80 28.04 -0.46
CA ILE A 11 -7.60 26.69 -0.99
C ILE A 11 -8.72 26.38 -1.97
N LEU A 12 -8.43 26.58 -3.25
CA LEU A 12 -9.23 26.04 -4.33
C LEU A 12 -8.91 24.54 -4.41
N PHE A 13 -9.67 23.69 -3.71
CA PHE A 13 -9.67 22.26 -4.02
C PHE A 13 -10.39 22.07 -5.35
N ASP A 14 -9.65 22.26 -6.43
CA ASP A 14 -10.15 22.00 -7.77
C ASP A 14 -10.19 20.49 -8.00
N TYR A 15 -11.31 19.87 -7.65
CA TYR A 15 -11.60 18.46 -7.94
C TYR A 15 -12.02 18.22 -9.40
N ARG A 16 -11.80 19.17 -10.31
CA ARG A 16 -12.05 18.95 -11.74
C ARG A 16 -11.09 17.88 -12.25
N ILE A 17 -11.64 16.69 -12.43
CA ILE A 17 -11.01 15.57 -13.15
C ILE A 17 -10.60 16.10 -14.52
N PRO A 18 -9.31 16.03 -14.91
CA PRO A 18 -8.89 16.36 -16.27
C PRO A 18 -9.64 15.45 -17.25
N LEU A 19 -10.61 16.02 -17.96
CA LEU A 19 -11.41 15.34 -18.98
C LEU A 19 -10.62 15.33 -20.29
N ALA A 20 -9.55 14.53 -20.38
CA ALA A 20 -9.01 13.93 -21.61
C ALA A 20 -7.58 13.35 -21.40
N GLY A 21 -7.37 12.09 -21.79
CA GLY A 21 -6.06 11.63 -22.28
C GLY A 21 -5.24 10.66 -21.41
N THR A 22 -5.75 10.09 -20.32
CA THR A 22 -4.98 9.13 -19.51
C THR A 22 -5.80 7.92 -19.08
N ASP A 23 -5.79 6.87 -19.90
CA ASP A 23 -6.49 5.60 -19.64
C ASP A 23 -5.77 4.70 -18.61
N THR A 24 -4.72 5.18 -17.93
CA THR A 24 -3.99 4.39 -16.91
C THR A 24 -3.74 5.18 -15.63
N CYS A 25 -4.31 4.72 -14.51
CA CYS A 25 -4.02 5.20 -13.15
C CYS A 25 -2.79 4.49 -12.53
N SER A 26 -1.70 4.37 -13.29
CA SER A 26 -0.42 3.90 -12.76
C SER A 26 0.44 5.10 -12.33
N ALA A 27 1.17 4.96 -11.21
CA ALA A 27 2.15 5.97 -10.78
C ALA A 27 3.31 6.16 -11.78
N LEU A 28 3.43 5.25 -12.76
CA LEU A 28 4.23 5.40 -13.97
C LEU A 28 3.29 5.49 -15.17
N ALA A 29 2.96 6.71 -15.59
CA ALA A 29 2.46 6.97 -16.94
C ALA A 29 3.63 7.51 -17.77
N GLY A 30 4.08 6.71 -18.75
CA GLY A 30 5.11 7.11 -19.70
C GLY A 30 5.66 5.96 -20.53
N ALA A 31 4.81 5.29 -21.31
CA ALA A 31 5.26 4.54 -22.49
C ALA A 31 5.58 5.52 -23.63
N ALA A 32 6.56 5.12 -24.44
CA ALA A 32 7.32 5.91 -25.39
C ALA A 32 6.50 6.61 -26.49
N ASP A 33 7.00 7.77 -26.94
CA ASP A 33 6.88 8.15 -28.34
C ASP A 33 8.25 8.55 -28.90
N SER A 34 8.51 8.01 -30.07
CA SER A 34 9.66 8.27 -30.94
C SER A 34 9.58 9.69 -31.50
N ASN A 35 10.42 10.60 -31.01
CA ASN A 35 11.19 11.56 -31.81
C ASN A 35 11.85 12.61 -30.91
N GLY A 36 13.11 12.92 -31.22
CA GLY A 36 13.93 13.86 -30.48
C GLY A 36 13.33 15.27 -30.41
N GLY A 37 13.37 15.83 -29.21
CA GLY A 37 13.02 17.21 -28.92
C GLY A 37 12.74 17.38 -27.44
N GLY A 38 13.69 17.92 -26.69
CA GLY A 38 13.60 18.05 -25.23
C GLY A 38 12.36 18.84 -24.80
N VAL A 39 11.42 18.16 -24.15
CA VAL A 39 10.29 18.77 -23.46
C VAL A 39 10.46 18.54 -21.96
N HIS A 40 10.51 19.63 -21.20
CA HIS A 40 10.53 19.62 -19.75
C HIS A 40 9.37 18.75 -19.22
N LYS A 41 9.72 17.65 -18.53
CA LYS A 41 8.81 16.79 -17.75
C LYS A 41 8.02 17.65 -16.75
N ALA A 42 6.84 18.14 -17.14
CA ALA A 42 5.86 18.63 -16.19
C ALA A 42 5.15 17.41 -15.59
N GLY A 43 5.77 16.81 -14.56
CA GLY A 43 5.07 15.82 -13.73
C GLY A 43 3.81 16.46 -13.16
N MET A 44 2.72 15.70 -13.07
CA MET A 44 1.45 16.19 -12.50
C MET A 44 1.73 16.78 -11.11
N VAL A 45 1.38 18.04 -10.91
CA VAL A 45 1.57 18.79 -9.67
C VAL A 45 0.21 19.09 -9.04
N MET A 46 0.08 18.85 -7.75
CA MET A 46 -1.07 19.28 -6.94
C MET A 46 -0.53 20.24 -5.88
N ASN A 47 -1.15 21.42 -5.74
CA ASN A 47 -0.71 22.51 -4.85
C ASN A 47 0.80 22.87 -4.96
N GLY A 48 1.39 22.76 -6.15
CA GLY A 48 2.81 23.08 -6.39
C GLY A 48 3.80 21.98 -5.98
N LEU A 49 3.33 20.81 -5.52
CA LEU A 49 4.16 19.64 -5.24
C LEU A 49 3.91 18.54 -6.28
N PRO A 50 4.94 17.77 -6.69
CA PRO A 50 4.73 16.65 -7.59
C PRO A 50 3.83 15.61 -6.92
N ILE A 51 2.93 14.99 -7.70
CA ILE A 51 1.95 14.02 -7.18
C ILE A 51 2.60 12.86 -6.43
N SER A 52 3.86 12.54 -6.75
CA SER A 52 4.71 11.57 -6.05
C SER A 52 4.92 11.87 -4.56
N VAL A 53 4.63 13.09 -4.10
CA VAL A 53 4.70 13.49 -2.67
C VAL A 53 3.42 13.14 -1.92
N TYR A 54 2.30 12.96 -2.62
CA TYR A 54 1.04 12.55 -2.01
C TYR A 54 1.05 11.03 -1.83
N ALA A 55 1.65 10.63 -0.71
CA ALA A 55 1.77 9.24 -0.29
C ALA A 55 0.40 8.54 -0.23
N PRO A 56 0.34 7.21 -0.47
CA PRO A 56 -0.88 6.44 -0.27
C PRO A 56 -1.33 6.52 1.20
N GLU A 57 -2.51 7.09 1.43
CA GLU A 57 -3.14 7.18 2.75
C GLU A 57 -3.91 5.88 3.06
N THR A 58 -3.16 4.81 3.34
CA THR A 58 -3.70 3.52 3.77
C THR A 58 -3.20 3.19 5.16
N VAL A 59 -4.11 2.76 6.02
CA VAL A 59 -3.84 2.26 7.36
C VAL A 59 -4.32 0.82 7.47
N GLY A 60 -3.70 0.05 8.35
CA GLY A 60 -4.18 -1.28 8.65
C GLY A 60 -3.58 -1.87 9.90
N CYS A 61 -4.15 -2.99 10.33
CA CYS A 61 -3.79 -3.70 11.53
C CYS A 61 -3.95 -5.19 11.30
N ALA A 62 -2.97 -5.97 11.74
CA ALA A 62 -3.02 -7.43 11.78
C ALA A 62 -2.75 -7.87 13.22
N VAL A 63 -3.57 -8.77 13.74
CA VAL A 63 -3.51 -9.24 15.12
C VAL A 63 -3.69 -10.76 15.19
N VAL A 64 -3.09 -11.35 16.21
CA VAL A 64 -3.28 -12.74 16.59
C VAL A 64 -3.55 -12.78 18.10
N ASP A 65 -4.53 -13.55 18.52
CA ASP A 65 -4.83 -13.74 19.94
C ASP A 65 -4.12 -14.96 20.54
N ALA A 66 -4.25 -15.15 21.86
CA ALA A 66 -3.64 -16.27 22.57
C ALA A 66 -4.18 -17.66 22.16
N SER A 67 -5.31 -17.71 21.43
CA SER A 67 -5.83 -18.95 20.85
C SER A 67 -5.26 -19.26 19.46
N GLY A 68 -4.43 -18.35 18.92
CA GLY A 68 -3.89 -18.42 17.56
C GLY A 68 -4.88 -17.93 16.50
N ALA A 69 -5.95 -17.23 16.89
CA ALA A 69 -6.91 -16.68 15.94
C ALA A 69 -6.39 -15.37 15.35
N CYS A 70 -6.23 -15.36 14.02
CA CYS A 70 -5.70 -14.22 13.28
C CYS A 70 -6.82 -13.35 12.70
N ALA A 71 -6.66 -12.03 12.75
CA ALA A 71 -7.55 -11.07 12.10
C ALA A 71 -6.77 -9.92 11.46
N ALA A 72 -7.25 -9.40 10.33
CA ALA A 72 -6.67 -8.27 9.62
C ALA A 72 -7.76 -7.27 9.22
N ALA A 73 -7.40 -5.99 9.22
CA ALA A 73 -8.25 -4.92 8.72
C ALA A 73 -7.40 -3.85 8.03
N THR A 74 -7.86 -3.39 6.86
CA THR A 74 -7.20 -2.35 6.06
C THR A 74 -8.24 -1.30 5.65
N SER A 75 -7.88 -0.02 5.74
CA SER A 75 -8.74 1.11 5.38
C SER A 75 -7.94 2.18 4.67
N THR A 76 -8.56 2.86 3.69
CA THR A 76 -7.87 3.82 2.84
C THR A 76 -8.79 4.90 2.29
N GLY A 77 -8.24 6.11 2.08
CA GLY A 77 -8.85 7.12 1.21
C GLY A 77 -8.65 6.82 -0.28
N GLY A 78 -7.73 5.91 -0.61
CA GLY A 78 -7.24 5.63 -1.95
C GLY A 78 -6.18 6.63 -2.40
N LEU A 79 -5.85 6.60 -3.70
CA LEU A 79 -4.90 7.54 -4.28
C LEU A 79 -5.48 8.96 -4.36
N MET A 80 -4.62 9.95 -4.15
CA MET A 80 -4.94 11.35 -4.42
C MET A 80 -5.30 11.52 -5.90
N ASN A 81 -6.32 12.33 -6.19
CA ASN A 81 -6.80 12.58 -7.57
C ASN A 81 -7.24 11.31 -8.34
N LYS A 82 -7.69 10.26 -7.64
CA LYS A 82 -8.26 9.07 -8.29
C LYS A 82 -9.53 9.42 -9.07
N MET A 83 -9.75 8.71 -10.18
CA MET A 83 -11.04 8.77 -10.88
C MET A 83 -12.17 8.33 -9.96
N ALA A 84 -13.32 8.99 -10.06
CA ALA A 84 -14.52 8.56 -9.34
C ALA A 84 -14.87 7.11 -9.72
N GLY A 85 -15.05 6.27 -8.71
CA GLY A 85 -15.29 4.83 -8.91
C GLY A 85 -14.02 3.96 -8.96
N ARG A 86 -12.81 4.52 -8.93
CA ARG A 86 -11.57 3.72 -8.83
C ARG A 86 -11.51 3.02 -7.47
N ILE A 87 -11.38 1.69 -7.50
CA ILE A 87 -11.20 0.82 -6.34
C ILE A 87 -9.76 0.31 -6.32
N GLY A 88 -9.10 0.44 -5.17
CA GLY A 88 -7.75 -0.07 -4.93
C GLY A 88 -7.75 -1.46 -4.28
N ASP A 89 -6.60 -1.88 -3.77
CA ASP A 89 -6.37 -3.18 -3.14
C ASP A 89 -7.02 -3.33 -1.76
N SER A 90 -7.08 -2.25 -0.97
CA SER A 90 -7.45 -2.31 0.45
C SER A 90 -8.80 -3.01 0.74
N PRO A 91 -9.90 -2.74 -0.01
CA PRO A 91 -11.17 -3.42 0.21
C PRO A 91 -11.27 -4.81 -0.45
N LEU A 92 -10.24 -5.25 -1.19
CA LEU A 92 -10.26 -6.51 -1.94
C LEU A 92 -9.59 -7.62 -1.12
N ILE A 93 -10.38 -8.66 -0.81
CA ILE A 93 -9.91 -9.82 -0.04
C ILE A 93 -8.85 -10.58 -0.83
N GLY A 94 -7.73 -10.85 -0.17
CA GLY A 94 -6.57 -11.50 -0.77
C GLY A 94 -5.61 -10.55 -1.48
N SER A 95 -6.02 -9.30 -1.75
CA SER A 95 -5.13 -8.25 -2.23
C SER A 95 -4.60 -7.43 -1.07
N GLY A 96 -5.38 -6.47 -0.55
CA GLY A 96 -4.95 -5.56 0.51
C GLY A 96 -5.22 -6.08 1.93
N THR A 97 -6.12 -7.05 2.09
CA THR A 97 -6.48 -7.64 3.38
C THR A 97 -6.67 -9.14 3.25
N TYR A 98 -6.03 -9.92 4.11
CA TYR A 98 -6.29 -11.36 4.20
C TYR A 98 -6.04 -11.88 5.62
N ALA A 99 -6.86 -12.83 6.07
CA ALA A 99 -6.64 -13.55 7.31
C ALA A 99 -7.11 -14.99 7.17
N CYS A 100 -6.30 -15.93 7.63
CA CYS A 100 -6.61 -17.35 7.74
C CYS A 100 -6.01 -17.92 9.04
N GLY A 101 -6.18 -19.22 9.29
CA GLY A 101 -5.60 -19.87 10.47
C GLY A 101 -4.07 -19.84 10.52
N ALA A 102 -3.39 -19.60 9.40
CA ALA A 102 -1.93 -19.50 9.35
C ALA A 102 -1.42 -18.08 9.65
N CYS A 103 -2.03 -17.05 9.06
CA CYS A 103 -1.59 -15.67 9.22
C CYS A 103 -2.69 -14.64 8.94
N ALA A 104 -2.45 -13.41 9.40
CA ALA A 104 -3.22 -12.20 9.05
C ALA A 104 -2.29 -11.17 8.43
N VAL A 105 -2.74 -10.51 7.36
CA VAL A 105 -1.92 -9.61 6.52
C VAL A 105 -2.72 -8.38 6.12
N SER A 106 -2.09 -7.21 6.23
CA SER A 106 -2.58 -5.93 5.74
C SER A 106 -1.52 -5.28 4.86
N CYS A 107 -1.89 -4.87 3.65
CA CYS A 107 -0.99 -4.24 2.68
C CYS A 107 -1.26 -2.75 2.49
N THR A 108 -0.25 -2.04 2.00
CA THR A 108 -0.30 -0.62 1.62
C THR A 108 0.62 -0.37 0.44
N GLY A 109 0.30 0.59 -0.43
CA GLY A 109 1.15 0.97 -1.56
C GLY A 109 0.38 1.15 -2.87
N GLU A 110 1.02 0.77 -3.97
CA GLU A 110 0.43 0.80 -5.31
C GLU A 110 -0.64 -0.31 -5.46
N GLY A 111 -1.90 0.09 -5.32
CA GLY A 111 -3.03 -0.85 -5.32
C GLY A 111 -3.08 -1.76 -6.55
N GLU A 112 -2.76 -1.26 -7.74
CA GLU A 112 -2.75 -2.06 -8.97
C GLU A 112 -1.71 -3.19 -8.92
N ALA A 113 -0.53 -2.96 -8.33
CA ALA A 113 0.49 -3.99 -8.16
C ALA A 113 0.05 -5.03 -7.11
N ILE A 114 -0.49 -4.57 -5.99
CA ILE A 114 -1.01 -5.43 -4.91
C ILE A 114 -2.15 -6.32 -5.41
N ILE A 115 -3.04 -5.78 -6.25
CA ILE A 115 -4.16 -6.53 -6.85
C ILE A 115 -3.65 -7.62 -7.79
N ARG A 116 -2.76 -7.29 -8.72
CA ARG A 116 -2.25 -8.25 -9.72
C ARG A 116 -1.58 -9.46 -9.08
N CYS A 117 -0.86 -9.24 -7.98
CA CYS A 117 -0.08 -10.28 -7.31
C CYS A 117 -0.82 -10.94 -6.14
N THR A 118 -2.07 -10.52 -5.85
CA THR A 118 -2.84 -10.98 -4.69
C THR A 118 -2.00 -11.03 -3.41
N LEU A 119 -1.30 -9.92 -3.12
CA LEU A 119 -0.15 -9.90 -2.21
C LEU A 119 -0.46 -10.46 -0.81
N ALA A 120 -1.58 -10.07 -0.20
CA ALA A 120 -1.95 -10.56 1.14
C ALA A 120 -2.24 -12.06 1.16
N ARG A 121 -2.93 -12.61 0.13
CA ARG A 121 -3.16 -14.05 0.03
C ARG A 121 -1.86 -14.80 -0.28
N ASP A 122 -0.98 -14.22 -1.08
CA ASP A 122 0.26 -14.88 -1.50
C ASP A 122 1.19 -15.14 -0.32
N VAL A 123 1.25 -14.25 0.67
CA VAL A 123 1.98 -14.51 1.93
C VAL A 123 1.45 -15.76 2.62
N ALA A 124 0.13 -15.87 2.79
CA ALA A 124 -0.50 -17.07 3.37
C ALA A 124 -0.26 -18.33 2.52
N ALA A 125 -0.35 -18.22 1.19
CA ALA A 125 -0.13 -19.32 0.28
C ALA A 125 1.34 -19.80 0.29
N VAL A 126 2.30 -18.90 0.42
CA VAL A 126 3.72 -19.24 0.53
C VAL A 126 4.00 -19.96 1.86
N MET A 127 3.41 -19.51 2.96
CA MET A 127 3.49 -20.23 4.24
C MET A 127 2.86 -21.61 4.14
N GLU A 128 1.64 -21.71 3.60
CA GLU A 128 0.87 -22.97 3.50
C GLU A 128 1.50 -23.99 2.54
N TYR A 129 1.94 -23.56 1.35
CA TYR A 129 2.36 -24.47 0.28
C TYR A 129 3.87 -24.64 0.16
N LYS A 130 4.67 -23.63 0.54
CA LYS A 130 6.14 -23.76 0.56
C LYS A 130 6.70 -24.04 1.95
N GLY A 131 5.88 -23.92 3.01
CA GLY A 131 6.32 -24.15 4.39
C GLY A 131 7.34 -23.13 4.88
N LEU A 132 7.37 -21.92 4.30
CA LEU A 132 8.29 -20.88 4.72
C LEU A 132 7.79 -20.21 6.01
N PRO A 133 8.69 -19.81 6.93
CA PRO A 133 8.33 -19.03 8.11
C PRO A 133 7.85 -17.62 7.71
N LEU A 134 7.12 -16.96 8.61
CA LEU A 134 6.40 -15.71 8.30
C LEU A 134 7.31 -14.65 7.66
N GLN A 135 8.44 -14.32 8.29
CA GLN A 135 9.34 -13.29 7.78
C GLN A 135 9.90 -13.63 6.39
N GLN A 136 10.25 -14.89 6.14
CA GLN A 136 10.74 -15.32 4.83
C GLN A 136 9.63 -15.28 3.76
N ALA A 137 8.39 -15.59 4.14
CA ALA A 137 7.25 -15.48 3.25
C ALA A 137 6.96 -14.02 2.87
N VAL A 138 7.04 -13.10 3.83
CA VAL A 138 6.92 -11.65 3.60
C VAL A 138 8.03 -11.17 2.66
N ASP A 139 9.28 -11.48 2.96
CA ASP A 139 10.44 -11.10 2.14
C ASP A 139 10.32 -11.62 0.71
N TYR A 140 9.89 -12.88 0.54
CA TYR A 140 9.66 -13.48 -0.77
C TYR A 140 8.58 -12.74 -1.55
N CYS A 141 7.45 -12.40 -0.91
CA CYS A 141 6.36 -11.71 -1.59
C CYS A 141 6.75 -10.28 -1.98
N VAL A 142 7.48 -9.57 -1.13
CA VAL A 142 7.91 -8.19 -1.41
C VAL A 142 9.00 -8.15 -2.49
N LYS A 143 9.94 -9.10 -2.49
CA LYS A 143 11.08 -9.11 -3.43
C LYS A 143 10.76 -9.76 -4.77
N GLU A 144 10.06 -10.90 -4.74
CA GLU A 144 9.93 -11.78 -5.90
C GLU A 144 8.54 -11.75 -6.56
N ARG A 145 7.50 -11.30 -5.83
CA ARG A 145 6.11 -11.31 -6.34
C ARG A 145 5.60 -9.96 -6.79
N LEU A 146 6.10 -8.85 -6.23
CA LEU A 146 5.68 -7.52 -6.66
C LEU A 146 6.23 -7.17 -8.04
N ASP A 147 5.33 -7.00 -9.02
CA ASP A 147 5.67 -6.59 -10.38
C ASP A 147 6.04 -5.10 -10.44
N GLN A 148 7.33 -4.74 -10.37
CA GLN A 148 7.89 -3.36 -10.45
C GLN A 148 7.24 -2.26 -9.57
N GLY A 149 6.19 -2.59 -8.82
CA GLY A 149 5.40 -1.66 -8.04
C GLY A 149 5.91 -1.57 -6.61
N PHE A 150 5.61 -0.44 -5.99
CA PHE A 150 6.00 -0.17 -4.62
C PHE A 150 4.87 -0.54 -3.65
N ALA A 151 5.17 -1.43 -2.70
CA ALA A 151 4.25 -1.81 -1.65
C ALA A 151 4.97 -2.18 -0.36
N GLY A 152 4.21 -2.12 0.73
CA GLY A 152 4.57 -2.64 2.02
C GLY A 152 3.43 -3.43 2.63
N LEU A 153 3.75 -4.28 3.59
CA LEU A 153 2.77 -5.05 4.31
C LEU A 153 3.22 -5.32 5.73
N ILE A 154 2.24 -5.53 6.60
CA ILE A 154 2.40 -6.05 7.95
C ILE A 154 1.68 -7.40 8.02
N ALA A 155 2.26 -8.33 8.77
CA ALA A 155 1.73 -9.66 8.91
C ALA A 155 1.96 -10.21 10.32
N VAL A 156 1.05 -11.08 10.76
CA VAL A 156 1.20 -11.87 11.99
C VAL A 156 0.87 -13.31 11.70
N SER A 157 1.56 -14.24 12.37
CA SER A 157 1.34 -15.68 12.29
C SER A 157 0.44 -16.16 13.41
N GLY A 158 -0.28 -17.26 13.21
CA GLY A 158 -1.03 -17.96 14.27
C GLY A 158 -0.14 -18.42 15.44
N THR A 159 1.18 -18.42 15.27
CA THR A 159 2.17 -18.73 16.31
C THR A 159 2.56 -17.54 17.19
N GLY A 160 2.08 -16.32 16.89
CA GLY A 160 2.47 -15.10 17.61
C GLY A 160 3.66 -14.34 17.00
N GLU A 161 4.22 -14.83 15.89
CA GLU A 161 5.27 -14.09 15.15
C GLU A 161 4.68 -12.83 14.49
N VAL A 162 5.44 -11.75 14.52
CA VAL A 162 5.14 -10.50 13.82
C VAL A 162 6.17 -10.27 12.73
N ALA A 163 5.74 -9.81 11.56
CA ALA A 163 6.61 -9.51 10.44
C ALA A 163 6.12 -8.28 9.69
N TYR A 164 7.05 -7.59 9.03
CA TYR A 164 6.75 -6.54 8.09
C TYR A 164 7.79 -6.56 6.97
N GLY A 165 7.42 -5.98 5.83
CA GLY A 165 8.33 -5.85 4.69
C GLY A 165 7.79 -4.80 3.73
N PHE A 166 8.70 -4.02 3.14
CA PHE A 166 8.36 -2.98 2.18
C PHE A 166 9.53 -2.76 1.21
N ASN A 167 9.24 -2.34 -0.02
CA ASN A 167 10.25 -2.03 -1.04
C ASN A 167 10.27 -0.53 -1.43
N CYS A 168 9.53 0.30 -0.70
CA CYS A 168 9.50 1.75 -0.85
C CYS A 168 10.51 2.43 0.08
N THR A 169 10.64 3.76 -0.03
CA THR A 169 11.59 4.52 0.81
C THR A 169 11.32 4.36 2.30
N GLY A 170 10.06 4.22 2.72
CA GLY A 170 9.69 4.00 4.11
C GLY A 170 8.22 3.63 4.28
N MET A 171 7.90 3.04 5.43
CA MET A 171 6.57 2.61 5.83
C MET A 171 6.34 2.93 7.32
N PHE A 172 5.34 3.77 7.61
CA PHE A 172 4.88 4.00 8.98
C PHE A 172 4.33 2.70 9.56
N ARG A 173 4.95 2.21 10.63
CA ARG A 173 4.62 0.91 11.22
C ARG A 173 4.87 0.90 12.72
N GLY A 174 4.16 0.02 13.40
CA GLY A 174 4.47 -0.39 14.75
C GLY A 174 4.07 -1.85 14.95
N CYS A 175 4.87 -2.58 15.72
CA CYS A 175 4.59 -3.97 16.09
C CYS A 175 4.87 -4.18 17.58
N ALA A 176 4.15 -5.12 18.17
CA ALA A 176 4.33 -5.51 19.57
C ALA A 176 3.93 -6.98 19.76
N THR A 177 4.53 -7.61 20.76
CA THR A 177 4.26 -9.00 21.16
C THR A 177 4.12 -9.09 22.69
N GLU A 178 3.50 -10.16 23.19
CA GLU A 178 3.22 -10.35 24.61
C GLU A 178 4.49 -10.49 25.48
N ASP A 179 5.58 -11.00 24.90
CA ASP A 179 6.88 -11.15 25.55
C ASP A 179 7.60 -9.82 25.82
N GLY A 180 7.03 -8.70 25.38
CA GLY A 180 7.51 -7.35 25.63
C GLY A 180 8.32 -6.74 24.49
N PHE A 181 8.45 -7.41 23.35
CA PHE A 181 9.01 -6.76 22.16
C PHE A 181 8.04 -5.70 21.62
N MET A 182 8.60 -4.54 21.27
CA MET A 182 7.87 -3.40 20.71
C MET A 182 8.82 -2.60 19.80
N GLU A 183 8.36 -2.30 18.60
CA GLU A 183 9.08 -1.46 17.64
C GLU A 183 8.12 -0.46 17.00
N VAL A 184 8.60 0.76 16.78
CA VAL A 184 7.93 1.77 15.97
C VAL A 184 8.95 2.32 14.99
N GLY A 185 8.58 2.38 13.72
CA GLY A 185 9.51 2.76 12.66
C GLY A 185 8.84 3.43 11.48
N ILE A 186 9.68 4.11 10.69
CA ILE A 186 9.31 4.73 9.41
C ILE A 186 10.28 4.25 8.33
N TRP A 187 11.57 4.28 8.64
CA TRP A 187 12.66 3.91 7.74
C TRP A 187 13.21 2.51 8.08
N GLU A 188 14.10 1.99 7.22
CA GLU A 188 14.97 0.86 7.55
C GLU A 188 15.99 1.21 8.64
#